data_AF-A0A1V5JJQ0-F1
#
_entry.id   AF-A0A1V5JJQ0-F1
#
_cell.length_a   1.000
_cell.length_b   1.000
_cell.length_c   1.000
_cell.angle_alpha   90.00
_cell.angle_beta   90.00
_cell.angle_gamma   90.00
#
_symmetry.space_group_name_H-M   'P 1'
#
loop_
_entity.id
_entity.type
_entity.pdbx_description
1 polymer ?
#
loop_
_entity_poly.entity_id
_entity_poly.type
_entity_poly.pdbx_seq_one_letter_code
_entity_poly.pdbx_strand_id
1 'polypeptide(L)'
;MHALAGKPAPLALLVNVPRLVAAYYTRYPDVGDGAQRVSFGTSGHRGSSLRGSFNEAHVLAMAQALAEYRGEEKLRGPLFLGMDTHALSEPALLTALGVFAAAGLEVRYQENFGYTPTPVISHAILTWMDSDSAYRCNLYYALVDGNGTVLTPPMIFRTAGPSDWGSPPYIETSYEGYGNTSYSWTPPSGVDGAVAFSASLFGGAPGGNVAVGVRYANHGATMAAGVVLTATLDSNLTYVRDTSGVVSTVSGNDVVWSLPDLGLLDSQDFALYVQVPPAAAYGARYPITLTLTSVGPEANTADNTARAEVMAARQVFLPLVFRDR
;
A
#
# COMPACT_ATOMS: atom_id res chain seq x y z
N MET A 1 9.50 37.09 32.22
CA MET A 1 8.08 36.74 32.05
C MET A 1 7.30 38.03 31.80
N HIS A 2 6.41 38.09 30.80
CA HIS A 2 5.69 39.32 30.44
C HIS A 2 4.52 39.59 31.41
N ALA A 3 4.27 40.86 31.76
CA ALA A 3 3.24 41.24 32.74
C ALA A 3 1.79 40.86 32.34
N LEU A 4 1.57 40.61 31.05
CA LEU A 4 0.28 40.18 30.48
C LEU A 4 0.21 38.68 30.14
N ALA A 5 1.17 37.87 30.59
CA ALA A 5 1.15 36.43 30.34
C ALA A 5 -0.16 35.79 30.88
N GLY A 6 -0.84 35.01 30.03
CA GLY A 6 -2.11 34.33 30.35
C GLY A 6 -3.36 35.25 30.35
N LYS A 7 -3.22 36.54 30.03
CA LYS A 7 -4.34 37.49 29.95
C LYS A 7 -4.77 37.71 28.49
N PRO A 8 -6.05 38.05 28.23
CA PRO A 8 -6.51 38.43 26.89
C PRO A 8 -5.67 39.58 26.31
N ALA A 9 -5.39 39.53 25.01
CA ALA A 9 -4.59 40.55 24.34
C ALA A 9 -5.36 41.89 24.28
N PRO A 10 -4.80 43.01 24.77
CA PRO A 10 -5.40 44.32 24.60
C PRO A 10 -5.39 44.74 23.12
N LEU A 11 -6.38 45.55 22.72
CA LEU A 11 -6.54 46.02 21.33
C LEU A 11 -5.27 46.67 20.75
N ALA A 12 -4.49 47.37 21.59
CA ALA A 12 -3.25 48.03 21.18
C ALA A 12 -2.13 47.06 20.74
N LEU A 13 -2.23 45.76 21.06
CA LEU A 13 -1.29 44.73 20.61
C LEU A 13 -1.77 43.99 19.34
N LEU A 14 -3.01 44.23 18.90
CA LEU A 14 -3.54 43.58 17.70
C LEU A 14 -2.92 44.22 16.45
N VAL A 15 -2.54 43.37 15.49
CA VAL A 15 -2.01 43.84 14.21
C VAL A 15 -3.12 44.43 13.34
N ASN A 16 -2.79 45.49 12.60
CA ASN A 16 -3.67 45.99 11.55
C ASN A 16 -3.55 45.07 10.32
N VAL A 17 -4.48 44.13 10.19
CA VAL A 17 -4.50 43.13 9.11
C VAL A 17 -4.52 43.76 7.72
N PRO A 18 -5.39 44.75 7.40
CA PRO A 18 -5.36 45.42 6.10
C PRO A 18 -4.00 46.03 5.75
N ARG A 19 -3.32 46.66 6.72
CA ARG A 19 -1.99 47.24 6.51
C ARG A 19 -0.93 46.17 6.30
N LEU A 20 -1.02 45.04 7.02
CA LEU A 20 -0.13 43.89 6.88
C LEU A 20 -0.26 43.28 5.47
N VAL A 21 -1.48 43.09 4.97
CA VAL A 21 -1.75 42.57 3.63
C VAL A 21 -1.34 43.59 2.55
N ALA A 22 -1.64 44.89 2.73
CA ALA A 22 -1.20 45.91 1.78
C ALA A 22 0.34 45.99 1.69
N ALA A 23 1.04 45.83 2.82
CA ALA A 23 2.50 45.79 2.84
C ALA A 23 3.08 44.59 2.08
N TYR A 24 2.36 43.46 2.00
CA TYR A 24 2.82 42.28 1.26
C TYR A 24 3.03 42.58 -0.23
N TYR A 25 2.12 43.34 -0.83
CA TYR A 25 2.16 43.71 -2.25
C TYR A 25 2.96 44.99 -2.54
N THR A 26 2.96 45.96 -1.61
CA THR A 26 3.53 47.29 -1.87
C THR A 26 4.97 47.45 -1.45
N ARG A 27 5.49 46.58 -0.57
CA ARG A 27 6.89 46.62 -0.14
C ARG A 27 7.72 45.56 -0.85
N TYR A 28 8.85 46.00 -1.37
CA TYR A 28 9.86 45.13 -1.99
C TYR A 28 11.02 44.90 -1.01
N PRO A 29 11.53 43.65 -0.90
CA PRO A 29 12.70 43.36 -0.06
C PRO A 29 13.95 44.03 -0.61
N ASP A 30 14.78 44.56 0.29
CA ASP A 30 16.14 45.01 -0.03
C ASP A 30 17.10 43.82 -0.01
N VAL A 31 17.57 43.41 -1.20
CA VAL A 31 18.54 42.30 -1.34
C VAL A 31 19.91 42.61 -0.71
N GLY A 32 20.23 43.88 -0.46
CA GLY A 32 21.43 44.29 0.29
C GLY A 32 21.35 43.90 1.76
N ASP A 33 20.15 43.81 2.33
CA ASP A 33 19.90 43.42 3.71
C ASP A 33 19.69 41.90 3.83
N GLY A 34 20.62 41.22 4.49
CA GLY A 34 20.53 39.78 4.72
C GLY A 34 19.27 39.34 5.47
N ALA A 35 18.67 40.20 6.29
CA ALA A 35 17.44 39.90 7.02
C ALA A 35 16.17 39.89 6.15
N GLN A 36 16.25 40.47 4.94
CA GLN A 36 15.16 40.53 3.96
C GLN A 36 15.33 39.53 2.82
N ARG A 37 16.37 38.68 2.88
CA ARG A 37 16.56 37.61 1.90
C ARG A 37 15.71 36.39 2.24
N VAL A 38 15.41 35.58 1.23
CA VAL A 38 14.85 34.25 1.44
C VAL A 38 15.85 33.43 2.26
N SER A 39 15.34 32.81 3.32
CA SER A 39 16.08 31.91 4.20
C SER A 39 15.19 30.71 4.49
N PHE A 40 15.55 29.56 3.92
CA PHE A 40 14.75 28.33 3.97
C PHE A 40 15.38 27.35 4.95
N GLY A 41 14.88 27.34 6.19
CA GLY A 41 15.35 26.42 7.23
C GLY A 41 14.52 25.12 7.31
N THR A 42 14.68 24.36 8.39
CA THR A 42 13.89 23.14 8.67
C THR A 42 12.38 23.38 8.71
N SER A 43 11.96 24.62 8.99
CA SER A 43 10.56 25.04 9.06
C SER A 43 10.16 26.00 7.93
N GLY A 44 10.91 25.98 6.83
CA GLY A 44 10.73 26.87 5.67
C GLY A 44 11.20 28.31 5.91
N HIS A 45 10.77 29.21 5.02
CA HIS A 45 10.99 30.65 5.16
C HIS A 45 9.88 31.32 5.98
N ARG A 46 10.26 32.26 6.86
CA ARG A 46 9.34 32.97 7.75
C ARG A 46 9.74 34.44 7.85
N GLY A 47 8.74 35.31 7.98
CA GLY A 47 8.98 36.73 8.16
C GLY A 47 7.68 37.53 8.31
N SER A 48 7.77 38.82 8.03
CA SER A 48 6.61 39.71 8.06
C SER A 48 6.72 40.74 6.94
N SER A 49 5.61 41.00 6.26
CA SER A 49 5.54 42.01 5.20
C SER A 49 5.87 43.43 5.70
N LEU A 50 5.62 43.73 6.98
CA LEU A 50 5.97 45.01 7.61
C LEU A 50 7.48 45.21 7.76
N ARG A 51 8.27 44.13 7.72
CA ARG A 51 9.73 44.15 7.85
C ARG A 51 10.45 43.92 6.52
N GLY A 52 9.71 43.75 5.42
CA GLY A 52 10.32 43.42 4.13
C GLY A 52 10.87 41.99 4.05
N SER A 53 10.50 41.10 4.99
CA SER A 53 11.03 39.74 5.07
C SER A 53 10.00 38.64 4.77
N PHE A 54 8.80 39.02 4.33
CA PHE A 54 7.78 38.11 3.79
C PHE A 54 6.77 38.90 2.96
N ASN A 55 7.08 39.05 1.68
CA ASN A 55 6.37 39.89 0.70
C ASN A 55 6.22 39.12 -0.60
N GLU A 56 5.41 39.62 -1.53
CA GLU A 56 5.10 38.94 -2.79
C GLU A 56 6.34 38.43 -3.54
N ALA A 57 7.39 39.25 -3.64
CA ALA A 57 8.65 38.88 -4.27
C ALA A 57 9.29 37.60 -3.68
N HIS A 58 9.14 37.35 -2.38
CA HIS A 58 9.67 36.13 -1.73
C HIS A 58 8.88 34.91 -2.16
N VAL A 59 7.55 35.01 -2.16
CA VAL A 59 6.66 33.88 -2.49
C VAL A 59 6.77 33.55 -3.98
N LEU A 60 6.86 34.56 -4.86
CA LEU A 60 7.14 34.38 -6.28
C LEU A 60 8.45 33.60 -6.48
N ALA A 61 9.54 34.04 -5.85
CA ALA A 61 10.84 33.40 -5.98
C ALA A 61 10.84 31.95 -5.45
N MET A 62 10.23 31.71 -4.28
CA MET A 62 10.17 30.37 -3.69
C MET A 62 9.27 29.41 -4.50
N ALA A 63 8.12 29.88 -4.99
CA ALA A 63 7.22 29.07 -5.79
C ALA A 63 7.85 28.72 -7.15
N GLN A 64 8.53 29.68 -7.78
CA GLN A 64 9.24 29.44 -9.04
C GLN A 64 10.36 28.43 -8.86
N ALA A 65 11.19 28.60 -7.82
CA ALA A 65 12.26 27.65 -7.50
C ALA A 65 11.71 26.24 -7.22
N LEU A 66 10.56 26.13 -6.54
CA LEU A 66 9.91 24.83 -6.32
C LEU A 66 9.38 24.21 -7.61
N ALA A 67 8.80 25.01 -8.51
CA ALA A 67 8.31 24.52 -9.80
C ALA A 67 9.46 23.98 -10.67
N GLU A 68 10.58 24.70 -10.74
CA GLU A 68 11.80 24.28 -11.43
C GLU A 68 12.38 23.00 -10.82
N TYR A 69 12.55 22.97 -9.49
CA TYR A 69 13.05 21.80 -8.77
C TYR A 69 12.19 20.55 -9.03
N ARG A 70 10.86 20.70 -9.04
CA ARG A 70 9.95 19.58 -9.39
C ARG A 70 10.18 19.06 -10.81
N GLY A 71 10.46 19.95 -11.75
CA GLY A 71 10.81 19.58 -13.13
C GLY A 71 12.13 18.80 -13.20
N GLU A 72 13.16 19.28 -12.52
CA GLU A 72 14.49 18.66 -12.46
C GLU A 72 14.45 17.26 -11.82
N GLU A 73 13.74 17.12 -10.70
CA GLU A 73 13.56 15.85 -9.98
C GLU A 73 12.47 14.96 -10.58
N LYS A 74 11.82 15.40 -11.67
CA LYS A 74 10.76 14.68 -12.40
C LYS A 74 9.55 14.31 -11.52
N LEU A 75 9.17 15.19 -10.60
CA LEU A 75 8.00 15.03 -9.72
C LEU A 75 6.70 15.40 -10.47
N ARG A 76 6.09 14.40 -11.14
CA ARG A 76 4.96 14.60 -12.08
C ARG A 76 3.55 14.58 -11.49
N GLY A 77 3.38 14.03 -10.28
CA GLY A 77 2.08 14.01 -9.61
C GLY A 77 1.58 15.41 -9.19
N PRO A 78 0.38 15.53 -8.62
CA PRO A 78 -0.16 16.82 -8.19
C PRO A 78 0.65 17.45 -7.05
N LEU A 79 0.59 18.77 -6.97
CA LEU A 79 1.11 19.56 -5.85
C LEU A 79 -0.02 19.87 -4.88
N PHE A 80 0.03 19.30 -3.68
CA PHE A 80 -0.90 19.63 -2.61
C PHE A 80 -0.49 20.93 -1.92
N LEU A 81 -1.35 21.95 -2.02
CA LEU A 81 -1.12 23.27 -1.47
C LEU A 81 -2.13 23.56 -0.36
N GLY A 82 -1.63 23.91 0.83
CA GLY A 82 -2.44 24.23 1.99
C GLY A 82 -1.95 25.48 2.70
N MET A 83 -2.83 26.13 3.45
CA MET A 83 -2.52 27.30 4.27
C MET A 83 -3.12 27.21 5.67
N ASP A 84 -2.51 27.92 6.62
CA ASP A 84 -3.06 28.13 7.96
C ASP A 84 -3.86 29.45 8.06
N THR A 85 -4.28 29.81 9.27
CA THR A 85 -5.14 30.97 9.54
C THR A 85 -4.39 32.31 9.69
N HIS A 86 -3.09 32.39 9.39
CA HIS A 86 -2.38 33.66 9.46
C HIS A 86 -2.80 34.59 8.31
N ALA A 87 -2.89 35.89 8.60
CA ALA A 87 -3.30 36.91 7.62
C ALA A 87 -2.44 36.96 6.35
N LEU A 88 -1.15 36.63 6.43
CA LEU A 88 -0.25 36.60 5.27
C LEU A 88 -0.34 35.30 4.47
N SER A 89 -1.03 34.29 4.98
CA SER A 89 -1.17 32.99 4.30
C SER A 89 -2.12 33.07 3.11
N GLU A 90 -3.17 33.89 3.18
CA GLU A 90 -4.08 34.16 2.05
C GLU A 90 -3.37 34.74 0.82
N PRO A 91 -2.68 35.90 0.89
CA PRO A 91 -1.99 36.45 -0.27
C PRO A 91 -0.84 35.55 -0.75
N ALA A 92 -0.16 34.84 0.16
CA ALA A 92 0.89 33.89 -0.21
C ALA A 92 0.35 32.69 -0.99
N LEU A 93 -0.80 32.12 -0.59
CA LEU A 93 -1.46 31.03 -1.31
C LEU A 93 -1.79 31.45 -2.74
N LEU A 94 -2.38 32.64 -2.92
CA LEU A 94 -2.76 33.16 -4.24
C LEU A 94 -1.55 33.41 -5.13
N THR A 95 -0.49 34.02 -4.60
CA THR A 95 0.77 34.21 -5.34
C THR A 95 1.36 32.86 -5.77
N ALA A 96 1.44 31.88 -4.86
CA ALA A 96 1.99 30.57 -5.16
C ALA A 96 1.14 29.82 -6.21
N LEU A 97 -0.18 29.84 -6.08
CA LEU A 97 -1.10 29.23 -7.04
C LEU A 97 -0.93 29.83 -8.44
N GLY A 98 -0.78 31.16 -8.55
CA GLY A 98 -0.53 31.84 -9.82
C GLY A 98 0.76 31.35 -10.50
N VAL A 99 1.84 31.20 -9.74
CA VAL A 99 3.12 30.68 -10.26
C VAL A 99 2.99 29.23 -10.69
N PHE A 100 2.42 28.37 -9.85
CA PHE A 100 2.29 26.94 -10.16
C PHE A 100 1.35 26.68 -11.36
N ALA A 101 0.28 27.46 -11.48
CA ALA A 101 -0.60 27.40 -12.64
C ALA A 101 0.12 27.86 -13.93
N ALA A 102 0.92 28.93 -13.85
CA ALA A 102 1.74 29.40 -14.98
C ALA A 102 2.81 28.37 -15.38
N ALA A 103 3.32 27.60 -14.42
CA ALA A 103 4.24 26.48 -14.66
C ALA A 103 3.56 25.20 -15.16
N GLY A 104 2.23 25.18 -15.31
CA GLY A 104 1.48 24.02 -15.80
C GLY A 104 1.36 22.87 -14.79
N LEU A 105 1.56 23.13 -13.49
CA LEU A 105 1.43 22.10 -12.46
C LEU A 105 -0.04 21.83 -12.12
N GLU A 106 -0.41 20.57 -11.93
CA GLU A 106 -1.67 20.20 -11.30
C GLU A 106 -1.60 20.54 -9.81
N VAL A 107 -2.35 21.55 -9.37
CA VAL A 107 -2.38 21.96 -7.95
C VAL A 107 -3.70 21.54 -7.32
N ARG A 108 -3.61 20.91 -6.15
CA ARG A 108 -4.74 20.51 -5.32
C ARG A 108 -4.74 21.32 -4.04
N TYR A 109 -5.83 22.04 -3.79
CA TYR A 109 -6.01 22.88 -2.62
C TYR A 109 -7.40 22.67 -2.03
N GLN A 110 -7.60 23.09 -0.79
CA GLN A 110 -8.88 22.95 -0.11
C GLN A 110 -9.97 23.75 -0.83
N GLU A 111 -11.11 23.11 -1.07
CA GLU A 111 -12.28 23.73 -1.68
C GLU A 111 -12.62 25.06 -0.97
N ASN A 112 -13.03 26.06 -1.75
CA ASN A 112 -13.34 27.42 -1.26
C ASN A 112 -12.18 28.15 -0.56
N PHE A 113 -10.93 27.79 -0.87
CA PHE A 113 -9.73 28.36 -0.23
C PHE A 113 -9.75 28.18 1.29
N GLY A 114 -10.23 27.02 1.77
CA GLY A 114 -10.23 26.69 3.19
C GLY A 114 -8.83 26.47 3.78
N TYR A 115 -8.75 26.45 5.11
CA TYR A 115 -7.50 26.18 5.83
C TYR A 115 -7.20 24.67 5.88
N THR A 116 -5.92 24.32 5.84
CA THR A 116 -5.45 22.92 5.84
C THR A 116 -4.35 22.74 6.88
N PRO A 117 -4.58 21.94 7.94
CA PRO A 117 -3.53 21.60 8.89
C PRO A 117 -2.37 20.87 8.21
N THR A 118 -1.13 21.14 8.63
CA THR A 118 0.08 20.45 8.13
C THR A 118 -0.04 18.91 8.05
N PRO A 119 -0.57 18.17 9.05
CA PRO A 119 -0.67 16.72 8.94
C PRO A 119 -1.63 16.26 7.82
N VAL A 120 -2.61 17.09 7.44
CA VAL A 120 -3.54 16.77 6.35
C VAL A 120 -2.83 16.82 5.00
N ILE A 121 -1.89 17.75 4.79
CA ILE A 121 -1.06 17.78 3.58
C ILE A 121 -0.16 16.54 3.50
N SER A 122 0.49 16.17 4.61
CA SER A 122 1.30 14.95 4.68
C SER A 122 0.46 13.70 4.36
N HIS A 123 -0.71 13.59 4.98
CA HIS A 123 -1.66 12.51 4.69
C HIS A 123 -2.07 12.51 3.23
N ALA A 124 -2.45 13.65 2.65
CA ALA A 124 -2.87 13.75 1.27
C ALA A 124 -1.78 13.30 0.28
N ILE A 125 -0.51 13.66 0.54
CA ILE A 125 0.64 13.19 -0.25
C ILE A 125 0.79 11.68 -0.12
N LEU A 126 0.76 11.14 1.09
CA LEU A 126 0.95 9.71 1.34
C LEU A 126 -0.19 8.84 0.81
N THR A 127 -1.41 9.37 0.77
CA THR A 127 -2.59 8.66 0.28
C THR A 127 -2.96 9.01 -1.15
N TRP A 128 -2.18 9.86 -1.83
CA TRP A 128 -2.43 10.21 -3.21
C TRP A 128 -2.31 8.99 -4.12
N MET A 129 -3.28 8.82 -5.03
CA MET A 129 -3.33 7.76 -6.03
C MET A 129 -3.76 8.38 -7.36
N ASP A 130 -3.05 8.08 -8.45
CA ASP A 130 -3.53 8.44 -9.78
C ASP A 130 -4.87 7.74 -10.07
N SER A 131 -5.66 8.37 -10.94
CA SER A 131 -7.13 8.35 -11.03
C SER A 131 -7.86 7.01 -11.24
N ASP A 132 -7.21 5.86 -11.10
CA ASP A 132 -7.86 4.57 -11.29
C ASP A 132 -8.23 3.86 -9.99
N SER A 133 -9.52 3.95 -9.65
CA SER A 133 -10.13 3.33 -8.47
C SER A 133 -10.13 1.79 -8.47
N ALA A 134 -9.83 1.14 -9.60
CA ALA A 134 -9.78 -0.32 -9.72
C ALA A 134 -8.44 -0.95 -9.29
N TYR A 135 -7.37 -0.16 -9.13
CA TYR A 135 -5.98 -0.63 -8.94
C TYR A 135 -5.39 -0.31 -7.55
N ARG A 136 -6.18 -0.49 -6.50
CA ARG A 136 -5.85 -0.03 -5.15
C ARG A 136 -4.96 -1.00 -4.35
N CYS A 137 -3.63 -1.00 -4.52
CA CYS A 137 -2.67 -1.35 -3.44
C CYS A 137 -1.29 -0.71 -3.70
N ASN A 138 -0.64 -0.15 -2.67
CA ASN A 138 0.77 0.24 -2.71
C ASN A 138 1.63 -0.90 -2.14
N LEU A 139 2.61 -1.39 -2.91
CA LEU A 139 3.64 -2.33 -2.43
C LEU A 139 4.99 -1.61 -2.36
N TYR A 140 5.60 -1.61 -1.18
CA TYR A 140 6.92 -1.04 -0.92
C TYR A 140 7.97 -2.14 -0.90
N TYR A 141 9.04 -2.04 -1.70
CA TYR A 141 10.16 -2.99 -1.60
C TYR A 141 11.52 -2.31 -1.72
N ALA A 142 12.54 -2.95 -1.15
CA ALA A 142 13.95 -2.72 -1.47
C ALA A 142 14.59 -4.06 -1.82
N LEU A 143 15.51 -4.09 -2.79
CA LEU A 143 16.26 -5.32 -3.07
C LEU A 143 17.13 -5.64 -1.86
N VAL A 144 17.12 -6.89 -1.43
CA VAL A 144 18.00 -7.39 -0.36
C VAL A 144 18.88 -8.50 -0.92
N ASP A 145 20.12 -8.60 -0.43
CA ASP A 145 20.96 -9.77 -0.72
C ASP A 145 20.49 -10.99 0.09
N GLY A 146 21.09 -12.15 -0.17
CA GLY A 146 20.82 -13.40 0.58
C GLY A 146 21.16 -13.34 2.07
N ASN A 147 21.73 -12.22 2.56
CA ASN A 147 22.00 -11.98 3.98
C ASN A 147 21.04 -10.93 4.58
N GLY A 148 20.06 -10.43 3.82
CA GLY A 148 19.10 -9.43 4.28
C GLY A 148 19.60 -7.97 4.22
N THR A 149 20.72 -7.70 3.56
CA THR A 149 21.27 -6.34 3.41
C THR A 149 20.52 -5.58 2.32
N VAL A 150 20.02 -4.38 2.63
CA VAL A 150 19.31 -3.53 1.67
C VAL A 150 20.27 -2.98 0.60
N LEU A 151 20.05 -3.38 -0.65
CA LEU A 151 20.88 -3.09 -1.82
C LEU A 151 20.40 -1.87 -2.63
N THR A 152 19.12 -1.48 -2.50
CA THR A 152 18.56 -0.34 -3.22
C THR A 152 17.79 0.58 -2.29
N PRO A 153 17.68 1.89 -2.62
CA PRO A 153 16.68 2.75 -2.00
C PRO A 153 15.27 2.14 -2.12
N PRO A 154 14.35 2.40 -1.18
CA PRO A 154 12.98 1.91 -1.27
C PRO A 154 12.32 2.36 -2.58
N MET A 155 11.77 1.42 -3.32
CA MET A 155 11.07 1.66 -4.57
C MET A 155 9.58 1.38 -4.39
N ILE A 156 8.74 2.21 -5.01
CA ILE A 156 7.30 1.95 -5.11
C ILE A 156 7.04 1.14 -6.36
N PHE A 157 6.34 0.02 -6.20
CA PHE A 157 5.82 -0.75 -7.32
C PHE A 157 4.31 -0.78 -7.30
N ARG A 158 3.71 -0.62 -8.48
CA ARG A 158 2.29 -0.81 -8.69
C ARG A 158 2.03 -2.32 -8.69
N THR A 159 1.16 -2.79 -7.82
CA THR A 159 0.51 -4.08 -8.05
C THR A 159 -0.70 -3.84 -8.92
N ALA A 160 -0.76 -4.48 -10.08
CA ALA A 160 -2.03 -4.58 -10.78
C ALA A 160 -3.00 -5.38 -9.91
N GLY A 161 -4.23 -4.87 -9.74
CA GLY A 161 -5.33 -5.63 -9.14
C GLY A 161 -5.63 -6.90 -9.94
N PRO A 162 -6.56 -7.76 -9.46
CA PRO A 162 -6.90 -8.98 -10.16
C PRO A 162 -7.34 -8.63 -11.58
N SER A 163 -6.67 -9.19 -12.58
CA SER A 163 -7.20 -9.17 -13.95
C SER A 163 -8.63 -9.73 -13.91
N ASP A 164 -9.53 -9.23 -14.77
CA ASP A 164 -10.90 -9.71 -14.95
C ASP A 164 -11.02 -11.23 -15.28
N TRP A 165 -9.88 -11.94 -15.33
CA TRP A 165 -9.70 -13.34 -15.75
C TRP A 165 -8.90 -14.21 -14.76
N GLY A 166 -8.72 -13.79 -13.50
CA GLY A 166 -8.18 -14.67 -12.45
C GLY A 166 -6.70 -15.03 -12.59
N SER A 167 -5.90 -14.25 -13.32
CA SER A 167 -4.44 -14.33 -13.24
C SER A 167 -3.92 -13.74 -11.91
N PRO A 168 -2.83 -14.27 -11.33
CA PRO A 168 -2.23 -13.70 -10.11
C PRO A 168 -1.83 -12.24 -10.35
N PRO A 169 -1.84 -11.39 -9.31
CA PRO A 169 -1.38 -10.01 -9.41
C PRO A 169 0.05 -10.00 -9.97
N TYR A 170 0.26 -9.28 -11.07
CA TYR A 170 1.59 -9.07 -11.65
C TYR A 170 2.07 -7.65 -11.35
N ILE A 171 3.38 -7.49 -11.29
CA ILE A 171 4.03 -6.21 -11.01
C ILE A 171 4.05 -5.41 -12.32
N GLU A 172 3.38 -4.25 -12.33
CA GLU A 172 3.58 -3.26 -13.38
C GLU A 172 4.51 -2.17 -12.88
N THR A 173 5.63 -1.98 -13.56
CA THR A 173 6.37 -0.72 -13.42
C THR A 173 5.52 0.38 -14.02
N SER A 174 4.99 1.24 -13.17
CA SER A 174 4.71 2.61 -13.54
C SER A 174 5.89 3.18 -14.33
N TYR A 175 5.67 3.66 -15.55
CA TYR A 175 6.68 4.45 -16.26
C TYR A 175 7.09 5.73 -15.49
N GLU A 176 6.38 6.10 -14.40
CA GLU A 176 6.54 7.38 -13.70
C GLU A 176 6.61 7.30 -12.15
N GLY A 177 7.01 6.17 -11.55
CA GLY A 177 6.89 5.93 -10.09
C GLY A 177 7.61 6.92 -9.14
N TYR A 178 6.95 7.33 -8.04
CA TYR A 178 7.55 8.03 -6.88
C TYR A 178 6.77 7.86 -5.56
N GLY A 179 7.49 7.76 -4.44
CA GLY A 179 7.03 7.92 -3.04
C GLY A 179 7.84 7.05 -2.04
N ASN A 180 8.06 7.52 -0.81
CA ASN A 180 8.94 6.85 0.17
C ASN A 180 8.23 6.78 1.54
N THR A 181 7.90 5.57 1.99
CA THR A 181 7.76 5.24 3.42
C THR A 181 8.37 3.86 3.68
N SER A 182 9.13 3.76 4.76
CA SER A 182 9.91 2.57 5.13
C SER A 182 9.08 1.61 5.97
N TYR A 183 8.89 0.39 5.51
CA TYR A 183 8.53 -0.75 6.36
C TYR A 183 9.64 -1.80 6.23
N SER A 184 10.26 -2.19 7.34
CA SER A 184 11.27 -3.24 7.36
C SER A 184 10.61 -4.55 7.80
N TRP A 185 10.55 -5.53 6.91
CA TRP A 185 10.29 -6.92 7.27
C TRP A 185 11.62 -7.69 7.21
N THR A 186 11.96 -8.35 8.31
CA THR A 186 13.13 -9.22 8.39
C THR A 186 12.61 -10.66 8.39
N PRO A 187 12.99 -11.52 7.44
CA PRO A 187 12.57 -12.91 7.44
C PRO A 187 13.06 -13.59 8.73
N PRO A 188 12.30 -14.56 9.28
CA PRO A 188 12.80 -15.39 10.34
C PRO A 188 14.10 -16.08 9.92
N SER A 189 15.08 -16.17 10.82
CA SER A 189 16.36 -16.81 10.51
C SER A 189 16.27 -18.32 10.33
N GLY A 190 15.23 -18.96 10.88
CA GLY A 190 14.93 -20.38 10.74
C GLY A 190 14.16 -20.71 9.46
N VAL A 191 13.58 -21.91 9.42
CA VAL A 191 12.57 -22.28 8.41
C VAL A 191 11.25 -21.61 8.80
N ASP A 192 10.45 -21.18 7.82
CA ASP A 192 9.11 -20.62 8.04
C ASP A 192 8.11 -21.22 7.02
N GLY A 193 7.70 -22.47 7.24
CA GLY A 193 6.86 -23.23 6.32
C GLY A 193 5.39 -22.85 6.39
N ALA A 194 4.84 -22.27 5.32
CA ALA A 194 3.43 -21.86 5.25
C ALA A 194 2.62 -22.74 4.29
N VAL A 195 1.36 -22.99 4.63
CA VAL A 195 0.40 -23.68 3.75
C VAL A 195 -0.93 -22.93 3.69
N ALA A 196 -1.57 -22.95 2.53
CA ALA A 196 -2.86 -22.29 2.32
C ALA A 196 -3.72 -23.01 1.28
N PHE A 197 -5.02 -22.76 1.35
CA PHE A 197 -5.95 -23.08 0.28
C PHE A 197 -6.18 -21.85 -0.60
N SER A 198 -6.49 -22.07 -1.88
CA SER A 198 -6.86 -20.99 -2.80
C SER A 198 -8.21 -20.33 -2.46
N ALA A 199 -9.03 -20.98 -1.63
CA ALA A 199 -10.31 -20.49 -1.13
C ALA A 199 -10.65 -21.18 0.20
N SER A 200 -11.57 -20.59 0.98
CA SER A 200 -12.07 -21.21 2.21
C SER A 200 -13.22 -22.21 1.98
N LEU A 201 -13.86 -22.17 0.81
CA LEU A 201 -15.00 -23.02 0.45
C LEU A 201 -14.93 -23.43 -1.02
N PHE A 202 -15.01 -24.74 -1.28
CA PHE A 202 -15.00 -25.33 -2.62
C PHE A 202 -16.33 -26.04 -2.89
N GLY A 203 -16.92 -25.87 -4.08
CA GLY A 203 -18.24 -26.42 -4.41
C GLY A 203 -18.18 -27.57 -5.41
N GLY A 204 -18.95 -28.64 -5.19
CA GLY A 204 -19.12 -29.73 -6.16
C GLY A 204 -20.48 -30.39 -6.08
N ALA A 205 -20.97 -30.90 -7.21
CA ALA A 205 -22.19 -31.69 -7.22
C ALA A 205 -22.02 -32.99 -6.40
N PRO A 206 -23.08 -33.50 -5.75
CA PRO A 206 -23.06 -34.86 -5.19
C PRO A 206 -22.59 -35.89 -6.22
N GLY A 207 -21.58 -36.69 -5.87
CA GLY A 207 -20.93 -37.66 -6.76
C GLY A 207 -19.90 -37.07 -7.73
N GLY A 208 -19.76 -35.73 -7.77
CA GLY A 208 -18.82 -35.02 -8.61
C GLY A 208 -17.45 -34.81 -7.95
N ASN A 209 -16.46 -34.51 -8.79
CA ASN A 209 -15.10 -34.17 -8.34
C ASN A 209 -14.97 -32.67 -8.12
N VAL A 210 -14.28 -32.29 -7.06
CA VAL A 210 -13.97 -30.90 -6.67
C VAL A 210 -12.48 -30.70 -6.73
N ALA A 211 -12.04 -29.66 -7.43
CA ALA A 211 -10.65 -29.23 -7.43
C ALA A 211 -10.42 -28.27 -6.26
N VAL A 212 -9.59 -28.69 -5.32
CA VAL A 212 -9.15 -27.92 -4.16
C VAL A 212 -7.76 -27.38 -4.45
N GLY A 213 -7.63 -26.06 -4.55
CA GLY A 213 -6.34 -25.42 -4.80
C GLY A 213 -5.51 -25.37 -3.53
N VAL A 214 -4.27 -25.86 -3.60
CA VAL A 214 -3.33 -25.97 -2.49
C VAL A 214 -2.07 -25.19 -2.82
N ARG A 215 -1.61 -24.37 -1.87
CA ARG A 215 -0.35 -23.63 -1.92
C ARG A 215 0.51 -23.98 -0.71
N TYR A 216 1.82 -24.13 -0.92
CA TYR A 216 2.79 -24.22 0.16
C TYR A 216 4.06 -23.43 -0.16
N ALA A 217 4.72 -22.91 0.86
CA ALA A 217 5.86 -22.00 0.73
C ALA A 217 6.81 -22.06 1.93
N ASN A 218 8.00 -21.47 1.79
CA ASN A 218 8.91 -21.17 2.90
C ASN A 218 9.19 -19.66 2.95
N HIS A 219 8.80 -18.99 4.02
CA HIS A 219 9.07 -17.56 4.26
C HIS A 219 10.36 -17.32 5.08
N GLY A 220 11.03 -18.39 5.51
CA GLY A 220 12.21 -18.35 6.37
C GLY A 220 13.50 -18.31 5.56
N ALA A 221 14.55 -17.75 6.15
CA ALA A 221 15.85 -17.63 5.49
C ALA A 221 16.59 -18.98 5.38
N THR A 222 16.24 -19.97 6.20
CA THR A 222 16.79 -21.33 6.13
C THR A 222 15.99 -22.19 5.16
N MET A 223 16.66 -22.98 4.33
CA MET A 223 16.02 -23.94 3.43
C MET A 223 15.22 -24.99 4.21
N ALA A 224 13.94 -25.15 3.86
CA ALA A 224 13.08 -26.19 4.39
C ALA A 224 13.39 -27.52 3.68
N ALA A 225 14.12 -28.40 4.35
CA ALA A 225 14.45 -29.72 3.80
C ALA A 225 13.42 -30.79 4.24
N GLY A 226 13.20 -31.80 3.39
CA GLY A 226 12.32 -32.92 3.73
C GLY A 226 10.87 -32.49 3.97
N VAL A 227 10.36 -31.63 3.10
CA VAL A 227 9.02 -31.05 3.22
C VAL A 227 7.96 -32.15 3.07
N VAL A 228 7.08 -32.27 4.05
CA VAL A 228 5.94 -33.19 4.03
C VAL A 228 4.65 -32.40 4.17
N LEU A 229 3.76 -32.58 3.20
CA LEU A 229 2.41 -32.02 3.24
C LEU A 229 1.42 -33.16 3.45
N THR A 230 0.49 -32.96 4.38
CA THR A 230 -0.61 -33.89 4.65
C THR A 230 -1.93 -33.16 4.48
N ALA A 231 -2.80 -33.69 3.62
CA ALA A 231 -4.21 -33.31 3.56
C ALA A 231 -5.06 -34.33 4.30
N THR A 232 -5.69 -33.92 5.40
CA THR A 232 -6.66 -34.72 6.13
C THR A 232 -8.06 -34.39 5.61
N LEU A 233 -8.67 -35.35 4.92
CA LEU A 233 -10.02 -35.24 4.37
C LEU A 233 -11.07 -35.60 5.42
N ASP A 234 -12.28 -35.04 5.31
CA ASP A 234 -13.46 -35.60 5.96
C ASP A 234 -13.66 -37.06 5.54
N SER A 235 -14.15 -37.92 6.45
CA SER A 235 -14.33 -39.36 6.19
C SER A 235 -15.33 -39.68 5.08
N ASN A 236 -16.16 -38.73 4.68
CA ASN A 236 -17.09 -38.89 3.56
C ASN A 236 -16.49 -38.44 2.22
N LEU A 237 -15.37 -37.73 2.20
CA LEU A 237 -14.69 -37.35 0.97
C LEU A 237 -13.78 -38.48 0.50
N THR A 238 -13.67 -38.64 -0.82
CA THR A 238 -12.76 -39.62 -1.42
C THR A 238 -11.68 -38.91 -2.21
N TYR A 239 -10.40 -39.20 -1.94
CA TYR A 239 -9.29 -38.75 -2.79
C TYR A 239 -9.42 -39.38 -4.19
N VAL A 240 -9.26 -38.56 -5.24
CA VAL A 240 -9.35 -39.01 -6.63
C VAL A 240 -7.98 -38.98 -7.30
N ARG A 241 -7.34 -37.81 -7.29
CA ARG A 241 -6.01 -37.55 -7.90
C ARG A 241 -5.50 -36.19 -7.46
N ASP A 242 -4.27 -35.85 -7.83
CA ASP A 242 -3.75 -34.49 -7.72
C ASP A 242 -2.91 -34.10 -8.96
N THR A 243 -2.40 -32.87 -8.96
CA THR A 243 -1.51 -32.34 -10.01
C THR A 243 -0.13 -31.94 -9.47
N SER A 244 0.28 -32.44 -8.29
CA SER A 244 1.56 -32.09 -7.67
C SER A 244 2.78 -32.60 -8.46
N GLY A 245 2.58 -33.64 -9.29
CA GLY A 245 3.67 -34.33 -9.97
C GLY A 245 4.49 -35.24 -9.06
N VAL A 246 4.09 -35.37 -7.79
CA VAL A 246 4.72 -36.23 -6.77
C VAL A 246 3.80 -37.41 -6.48
N VAL A 247 4.38 -38.59 -6.22
CA VAL A 247 3.61 -39.77 -5.83
C VAL A 247 3.09 -39.57 -4.40
N SER A 248 1.77 -39.42 -4.25
CA SER A 248 1.10 -39.35 -2.96
C SER A 248 0.95 -40.73 -2.32
N THR A 249 0.97 -40.79 -0.99
CA THR A 249 0.55 -41.98 -0.23
C THR A 249 -0.78 -41.69 0.47
N VAL A 250 -1.76 -42.58 0.32
CA VAL A 250 -3.07 -42.45 0.97
C VAL A 250 -3.17 -43.44 2.12
N SER A 251 -3.46 -42.95 3.33
CA SER A 251 -3.64 -43.76 4.53
C SER A 251 -4.89 -43.32 5.28
N GLY A 252 -5.98 -44.08 5.11
CA GLY A 252 -7.29 -43.67 5.63
C GLY A 252 -7.75 -42.39 4.90
N ASN A 253 -8.00 -41.33 5.67
CA ASN A 253 -8.41 -40.03 5.13
C ASN A 253 -7.24 -39.07 4.87
N ASP A 254 -6.02 -39.48 5.19
CA ASP A 254 -4.83 -38.66 5.00
C ASP A 254 -4.21 -38.95 3.64
N VAL A 255 -3.95 -37.88 2.87
CA VAL A 255 -3.17 -37.90 1.64
C VAL A 255 -1.86 -37.19 1.94
N VAL A 256 -0.74 -37.89 1.79
CA VAL A 256 0.59 -37.42 2.19
C VAL A 256 1.50 -37.32 0.98
N TRP A 257 2.18 -36.17 0.84
CA TRP A 257 3.19 -35.91 -0.18
C TRP A 257 4.55 -35.63 0.47
N SER A 258 5.59 -36.30 0.00
CA SER A 258 6.98 -35.92 0.25
C SER A 258 7.44 -34.98 -0.86
N LEU A 259 7.40 -33.68 -0.59
CA LEU A 259 7.60 -32.62 -1.56
C LEU A 259 9.09 -32.24 -1.67
N PRO A 260 9.50 -31.59 -2.78
CA PRO A 260 10.85 -31.04 -2.89
C PRO A 260 11.18 -30.02 -1.79
N ASP A 261 12.47 -29.87 -1.50
CA ASP A 261 12.97 -28.86 -0.57
C ASP A 261 12.62 -27.44 -1.05
N LEU A 262 12.42 -26.51 -0.11
CA LEU A 262 12.04 -25.12 -0.39
C LEU A 262 13.08 -24.13 0.14
N GLY A 263 13.66 -23.32 -0.74
CA GLY A 263 14.48 -22.16 -0.38
C GLY A 263 13.65 -20.99 0.15
N LEU A 264 14.34 -19.89 0.51
CA LEU A 264 13.69 -18.65 0.93
C LEU A 264 12.77 -18.12 -0.19
N LEU A 265 11.49 -17.91 0.14
CA LEU A 265 10.42 -17.45 -0.74
C LEU A 265 10.06 -18.41 -1.90
N ASP A 266 10.58 -19.63 -1.90
CA ASP A 266 10.09 -20.65 -2.81
C ASP A 266 8.66 -21.03 -2.43
N SER A 267 7.81 -21.18 -3.45
CA SER A 267 6.43 -21.62 -3.28
C SER A 267 5.95 -22.41 -4.48
N GLN A 268 5.00 -23.30 -4.24
CA GLN A 268 4.41 -24.15 -5.27
C GLN A 268 2.92 -24.29 -5.05
N ASP A 269 2.20 -24.48 -6.15
CA ASP A 269 0.75 -24.63 -6.19
C ASP A 269 0.37 -25.93 -6.92
N PHE A 270 -0.64 -26.63 -6.43
CA PHE A 270 -1.25 -27.74 -7.17
C PHE A 270 -2.73 -27.92 -6.82
N ALA A 271 -3.45 -28.70 -7.63
CA ALA A 271 -4.84 -29.04 -7.39
C ALA A 271 -4.98 -30.44 -6.81
N LEU A 272 -5.68 -30.54 -5.68
CA LEU A 272 -6.14 -31.79 -5.07
C LEU A 272 -7.58 -32.06 -5.52
N TYR A 273 -7.84 -33.20 -6.16
CA TYR A 273 -9.19 -33.59 -6.57
C TYR A 273 -9.80 -34.57 -5.57
N VAL A 274 -10.94 -34.17 -5.00
CA VAL A 274 -11.73 -35.00 -4.08
C VAL A 274 -13.14 -35.21 -4.62
N GLN A 275 -13.75 -36.36 -4.35
CA GLN A 275 -15.12 -36.67 -4.75
C GLN A 275 -16.07 -36.45 -3.57
N VAL A 276 -17.18 -35.74 -3.85
CA VAL A 276 -18.29 -35.56 -2.91
C VAL A 276 -19.16 -36.82 -2.89
N PRO A 277 -19.69 -37.28 -1.74
CA PRO A 277 -20.59 -38.43 -1.68
C PRO A 277 -21.75 -38.31 -2.68
N PRO A 278 -22.08 -39.37 -3.44
CA PRO A 278 -23.22 -39.36 -4.36
C PRO A 278 -24.56 -39.04 -3.69
N ALA A 279 -24.72 -39.43 -2.42
CA ALA A 279 -25.92 -39.21 -1.62
C ALA A 279 -25.85 -37.94 -0.74
N ALA A 280 -24.85 -37.07 -0.95
CA ALA A 280 -24.72 -35.84 -0.17
C ALA A 280 -25.93 -34.92 -0.35
N ALA A 281 -26.51 -34.43 0.75
CA ALA A 281 -27.51 -33.37 0.70
C ALA A 281 -26.86 -32.06 0.25
N TYR A 282 -27.54 -31.28 -0.60
CA TYR A 282 -27.06 -29.96 -0.97
C TYR A 282 -26.91 -29.06 0.28
N GLY A 283 -25.80 -28.33 0.34
CA GLY A 283 -25.41 -27.52 1.50
C GLY A 283 -24.60 -28.29 2.56
N ALA A 284 -24.50 -29.62 2.47
CA ALA A 284 -23.61 -30.40 3.34
C ALA A 284 -22.15 -29.95 3.13
N ARG A 285 -21.42 -29.77 4.24
CA ARG A 285 -20.03 -29.31 4.25
C ARG A 285 -19.13 -30.37 4.85
N TYR A 286 -17.98 -30.52 4.22
CA TYR A 286 -16.98 -31.53 4.53
C TYR A 286 -15.64 -30.82 4.77
N PRO A 287 -15.14 -30.77 6.01
CA PRO A 287 -13.89 -30.09 6.32
C PRO A 287 -12.68 -30.78 5.67
N ILE A 288 -11.68 -29.99 5.29
CA ILE A 288 -10.36 -30.44 4.89
C ILE A 288 -9.33 -29.62 5.64
N THR A 289 -8.29 -30.28 6.14
CA THR A 289 -7.15 -29.62 6.81
C THR A 289 -5.86 -29.96 6.07
N LEU A 290 -5.00 -28.97 5.89
CA LEU A 290 -3.62 -29.17 5.46
C LEU A 290 -2.68 -28.97 6.63
N THR A 291 -1.65 -29.79 6.71
CA THR A 291 -0.55 -29.66 7.67
C THR A 291 0.77 -29.80 6.91
N LEU A 292 1.69 -28.85 7.11
CA LEU A 292 3.02 -28.84 6.51
C LEU A 292 4.08 -29.04 7.59
N THR A 293 5.03 -29.94 7.35
CA THR A 293 6.19 -30.14 8.21
C THR A 293 7.48 -30.15 7.38
N SER A 294 8.58 -29.80 8.02
CA SER A 294 9.92 -29.81 7.44
C SER A 294 10.97 -30.13 8.51
N VAL A 295 12.22 -30.35 8.10
CA VAL A 295 13.33 -30.57 9.03
C VAL A 295 13.85 -29.25 9.58
N GLY A 296 13.89 -29.13 10.91
CA GLY A 296 14.50 -28.00 11.60
C GLY A 296 13.50 -27.24 12.49
N PRO A 297 13.95 -26.17 13.16
CA PRO A 297 13.08 -25.31 13.94
C PRO A 297 12.21 -24.45 13.03
N GLU A 298 10.90 -24.53 13.24
CA GLU A 298 9.86 -23.77 12.55
C GLU A 298 9.61 -22.43 13.26
N ALA A 299 9.71 -21.33 12.52
CA ALA A 299 9.63 -19.98 13.07
C ALA A 299 8.19 -19.56 13.42
N ASN A 300 7.22 -19.94 12.58
CA ASN A 300 5.81 -19.66 12.81
C ASN A 300 4.95 -20.92 12.61
N THR A 301 4.80 -21.73 13.66
CA THR A 301 3.99 -22.95 13.55
C THR A 301 2.49 -22.73 13.28
N ALA A 302 2.01 -21.48 13.31
CA ALA A 302 0.59 -21.15 13.14
C ALA A 302 0.13 -21.18 11.67
N ASP A 303 1.03 -20.95 10.70
CA ASP A 303 0.70 -20.99 9.27
C ASP A 303 1.10 -22.30 8.57
N ASN A 304 1.72 -23.23 9.31
CA ASN A 304 1.87 -24.63 8.90
C ASN A 304 0.55 -25.41 8.80
N THR A 305 -0.58 -24.83 9.19
CA THR A 305 -1.90 -25.48 9.12
C THR A 305 -2.92 -24.59 8.43
N ALA A 306 -3.67 -25.14 7.48
CA ALA A 306 -4.78 -24.44 6.81
C ALA A 306 -6.06 -25.27 6.86
N ARG A 307 -7.21 -24.60 6.86
CA ARG A 307 -8.54 -25.23 6.89
C ARG A 307 -9.44 -24.67 5.80
N ALA A 308 -10.19 -25.56 5.15
CA ALA A 308 -11.23 -25.21 4.19
C ALA A 308 -12.37 -26.24 4.27
N GLU A 309 -13.44 -25.98 3.52
CA GLU A 309 -14.57 -26.90 3.41
C GLU A 309 -14.89 -27.22 1.95
N VAL A 310 -15.28 -28.46 1.67
CA VAL A 310 -15.95 -28.84 0.42
C VAL A 310 -17.44 -28.90 0.67
N MET A 311 -18.23 -28.23 -0.16
CA MET A 311 -19.68 -28.19 -0.05
C MET A 311 -20.33 -28.93 -1.21
N ALA A 312 -21.27 -29.81 -0.88
CA ALA A 312 -22.19 -30.38 -1.86
C ALA A 312 -23.10 -29.26 -2.39
N ALA A 313 -22.89 -28.84 -3.63
CA ALA A 313 -23.52 -27.68 -4.22
C ALA A 313 -23.99 -27.98 -5.65
N ARG A 314 -25.10 -27.36 -6.05
CA ARG A 314 -25.51 -27.33 -7.45
C ARG A 314 -25.01 -26.03 -8.06
N GLN A 315 -24.12 -26.13 -9.03
CA GLN A 315 -23.67 -24.96 -9.77
C GLN A 315 -24.80 -24.51 -10.71
N VAL A 316 -25.33 -23.31 -10.46
CA VAL A 316 -26.34 -22.68 -11.32
C VAL A 316 -25.65 -21.49 -11.99
N PHE A 317 -25.48 -21.58 -13.31
CA PHE A 317 -25.05 -20.43 -14.10
C PHE A 317 -26.27 -19.54 -14.33
N LEU A 318 -26.33 -18.40 -13.64
CA LEU A 318 -27.32 -17.38 -13.95
C LEU A 318 -26.90 -16.72 -15.29
N PRO A 319 -27.83 -16.52 -16.24
CA PRO A 319 -27.52 -15.77 -17.45
C PRO A 319 -27.07 -14.36 -17.06
N LEU A 320 -25.98 -13.90 -17.66
CA LEU A 320 -25.49 -12.52 -17.51
C LEU A 320 -26.61 -11.55 -17.91
N VAL A 321 -27.20 -10.86 -16.94
CA VAL A 321 -28.14 -9.76 -17.20
C VAL A 321 -27.30 -8.52 -17.46
N PHE A 322 -26.93 -8.28 -18.72
CA PHE A 322 -26.43 -6.98 -19.14
C PHE A 322 -27.56 -5.96 -19.00
N ARG A 323 -27.40 -5.00 -18.09
CA ARG A 323 -28.20 -3.77 -18.10
C ARG A 323 -27.63 -2.89 -19.20
N ASP A 324 -28.39 -2.71 -20.27
CA ASP A 324 -28.17 -1.61 -21.21
C ASP A 324 -28.20 -0.30 -20.40
N ARG A 325 -27.08 0.45 -20.44
CA ARG A 325 -26.98 1.81 -19.89
C ARG A 325 -27.39 2.82 -20.94
#